data_AF-A0A8E2D6L3-F1
#
_entry.id   AF-A0A8E2D6L3-F1
#
_cell.length_a   1.000
_cell.length_b   1.000
_cell.length_c   1.000
_cell.angle_alpha   90.00
_cell.angle_beta   90.00
_cell.angle_gamma   90.00
#
_symmetry.space_group_name_H-M   'P 1'
#
loop_
_entity.id
_entity.type
_entity.pdbx_description
1 polymer ?
#
loop_
_entity_poly.entity_id
_entity_poly.type
_entity_poly.pdbx_seq_one_letter_code
_entity_poly.pdbx_strand_id
1 'polypeptide(L)'
;MAKKKTRKPSTRKGNKKKQVVDFIKQIIVTACVVIVCFIAFWIGYEFIFPQDASSIGKKLESVEKGTEKNSGYPDDLYADTETDPANTDVPVISEPETIPFSMPDEVEMPRVESDRPEEIITRESFAVSYNRTYRIPNWVAYELTAQEAGSNKSKRSNKFVPDPELDGTPDTRDYSRSGYDRGHMAPAGDMKWSHQAMKESFYTSNICPQDHYMNQGIWNDLENKCRVWAKKHKSVWVVTGPVISKKMKRIGDTGIGIPEAFFKVLMYSTGTTLEGVAFVLENRNYEDSDLKKYAMPIDEAEKLTGIDFFHQLPDAVEDKMESELHLKKWGL
;
A
#
# COMPACT_ATOMS: atom_id res chain seq x y z
N MET A 1 10.98 107.54 11.20
CA MET A 1 10.04 106.39 11.07
C MET A 1 10.76 105.23 10.41
N ALA A 2 10.98 104.11 11.11
CA ALA A 2 11.55 102.88 10.54
C ALA A 2 10.66 101.69 10.92
N LYS A 3 10.10 100.98 9.91
CA LYS A 3 9.19 99.84 10.09
C LYS A 3 10.00 98.56 10.38
N LYS A 4 9.72 97.91 11.51
CA LYS A 4 10.25 96.60 11.91
C LYS A 4 9.41 95.49 11.25
N LYS A 5 10.01 94.67 10.38
CA LYS A 5 9.38 93.47 9.79
C LYS A 5 9.51 92.28 10.76
N THR A 6 8.39 91.73 11.20
CA THR A 6 8.31 90.43 11.88
C THR A 6 8.24 89.30 10.84
N ARG A 7 9.17 88.33 10.93
CA ARG A 7 9.16 87.09 10.12
C ARG A 7 8.34 86.01 10.84
N LYS A 8 7.42 85.36 10.11
CA LYS A 8 6.71 84.13 10.54
C LYS A 8 7.64 82.91 10.48
N PRO A 9 7.50 81.91 11.39
CA PRO A 9 8.28 80.68 11.31
C PRO A 9 7.73 79.73 10.24
N SER A 10 8.61 79.12 9.44
CA SER A 10 8.25 78.21 8.34
C SER A 10 8.02 76.77 8.81
N THR A 11 7.11 76.10 8.10
CA THR A 11 6.54 74.77 8.29
C THR A 11 7.54 73.60 8.13
N ARG A 12 8.23 73.21 9.21
CA ARG A 12 9.17 72.05 9.22
C ARG A 12 8.49 70.68 9.43
N LYS A 13 7.21 70.64 9.80
CA LYS A 13 6.47 69.40 10.16
C LYS A 13 5.88 68.62 8.97
N GLY A 14 5.68 69.26 7.81
CA GLY A 14 5.08 68.61 6.63
C GLY A 14 6.02 67.67 5.88
N ASN A 15 7.31 68.00 5.80
CA ASN A 15 8.30 67.23 5.02
C ASN A 15 8.63 65.85 5.62
N LYS A 16 8.66 65.72 6.96
CA LYS A 16 8.95 64.44 7.62
C LYS A 16 7.80 63.43 7.43
N LYS A 17 6.54 63.87 7.51
CA LYS A 17 5.38 62.98 7.28
C LYS A 17 5.33 62.47 5.84
N LYS A 18 5.64 63.34 4.87
CA LYS A 18 5.69 62.95 3.45
C LYS A 18 6.80 61.92 3.18
N GLN A 19 8.01 62.13 3.72
CA GLN A 19 9.10 61.16 3.63
C GLN A 19 8.76 59.79 4.24
N VAL A 20 8.09 59.76 5.39
CA VAL A 20 7.68 58.49 6.02
C VAL A 20 6.62 57.77 5.18
N VAL A 21 5.66 58.49 4.61
CA VAL A 21 4.64 57.89 3.73
C VAL A 21 5.26 57.36 2.44
N ASP A 22 6.20 58.10 1.85
CA ASP A 22 6.88 57.67 0.63
C ASP A 22 7.78 56.44 0.89
N PHE A 23 8.42 56.37 2.07
CA PHE A 23 9.19 55.20 2.50
C PHE A 23 8.30 53.96 2.71
N ILE A 24 7.14 54.12 3.36
CA ILE A 24 6.17 53.02 3.56
C ILE A 24 5.63 52.53 2.21
N LYS A 25 5.29 53.44 1.28
CA LYS A 25 4.86 53.08 -0.07
C LYS A 25 5.93 52.28 -0.81
N GLN A 26 7.20 52.67 -0.68
CA GLN A 26 8.31 51.98 -1.32
C GLN A 26 8.52 50.56 -0.75
N ILE A 27 8.34 50.37 0.56
CA ILE A 27 8.35 49.03 1.19
C ILE A 27 7.20 48.17 0.65
N ILE A 28 5.98 48.70 0.59
CA ILE A 28 4.81 47.96 0.10
C ILE A 28 5.01 47.56 -1.36
N VAL A 29 5.45 48.48 -2.22
CA VAL A 29 5.73 48.19 -3.63
C VAL A 29 6.82 47.11 -3.76
N THR A 30 7.89 47.20 -2.98
CA THR A 30 8.96 46.19 -2.99
C THR A 30 8.45 44.83 -2.54
N ALA A 31 7.63 44.77 -1.48
CA ALA A 31 7.03 43.53 -1.01
C ALA A 31 6.07 42.91 -2.04
N CYS A 32 5.25 43.73 -2.72
CA CYS A 32 4.39 43.26 -3.80
C CYS A 32 5.19 42.70 -4.98
N VAL A 33 6.28 43.36 -5.38
CA VAL A 33 7.15 42.85 -6.46
C VAL A 33 7.78 41.51 -6.06
N VAL A 34 8.26 41.38 -4.83
CA VAL A 34 8.83 40.13 -4.31
C VAL A 34 7.79 39.01 -4.31
N ILE A 35 6.57 39.27 -3.84
CA ILE A 35 5.48 38.28 -3.85
C ILE A 35 5.12 37.86 -5.28
N VAL A 36 5.02 38.82 -6.21
CA VAL A 36 4.74 38.51 -7.63
C VAL A 36 5.87 37.69 -8.24
N CYS A 37 7.14 37.99 -7.92
CA CYS A 37 8.28 37.20 -8.35
C CYS A 37 8.27 35.78 -7.75
N PHE A 38 7.88 35.62 -6.49
CA PHE A 38 7.74 34.29 -5.87
C PHE A 38 6.59 33.49 -6.48
N ILE A 39 5.45 34.12 -6.77
CA ILE A 39 4.33 33.47 -7.45
C ILE A 39 4.71 33.08 -8.87
N ALA A 40 5.36 33.99 -9.62
CA ALA A 40 5.83 33.70 -10.98
C ALA A 40 6.90 32.60 -10.98
N PHE A 41 7.79 32.58 -9.99
CA PHE A 41 8.77 31.50 -9.80
C PHE A 41 8.09 30.19 -9.44
N TRP A 42 7.09 30.20 -8.55
CA TRP A 42 6.30 29.01 -8.19
C TRP A 42 5.56 28.46 -9.41
N ILE A 43 4.87 29.31 -10.17
CA ILE A 43 4.15 28.91 -11.39
C ILE A 43 5.12 28.40 -12.46
N GLY A 44 6.25 29.09 -12.65
CA GLY A 44 7.31 28.64 -13.56
C GLY A 44 7.93 27.32 -13.11
N TYR A 45 8.11 27.12 -11.80
CA TYR A 45 8.59 25.87 -11.21
C TYR A 45 7.59 24.74 -11.46
N GLU A 46 6.29 24.95 -11.26
CA GLU A 46 5.24 23.97 -11.60
C GLU A 46 5.19 23.66 -13.10
N PHE A 47 5.49 24.63 -13.97
CA PHE A 47 5.47 24.43 -15.42
C PHE A 47 6.72 23.69 -15.94
N ILE A 48 7.88 23.95 -15.33
CA ILE A 48 9.17 23.32 -15.70
C ILE A 48 9.36 21.98 -15.01
N PHE A 49 8.85 21.85 -13.77
CA PHE A 49 8.86 20.65 -12.95
C PHE A 49 7.42 20.33 -12.54
N PRO A 50 6.56 19.92 -13.48
CA PRO A 50 5.27 19.38 -13.11
C PRO A 50 5.52 18.24 -12.13
N GLN A 51 4.85 18.27 -10.96
CA GLN A 51 4.81 17.11 -10.08
C GLN A 51 4.20 15.98 -10.89
N ASP A 52 5.06 15.13 -11.47
CA ASP A 52 4.63 13.89 -12.08
C ASP A 52 3.91 13.12 -10.98
N ALA A 53 2.59 13.00 -11.11
CA ALA A 53 1.87 11.92 -10.44
C ALA A 53 2.71 10.66 -10.61
N SER A 54 3.01 10.01 -9.48
CA SER A 54 3.89 8.84 -9.41
C SER A 54 3.68 7.95 -10.63
N SER A 55 4.76 7.43 -11.21
CA SER A 55 4.66 6.46 -12.31
C SER A 55 3.76 5.27 -11.94
N ILE A 56 3.62 4.98 -10.64
CA ILE A 56 2.72 3.96 -10.10
C ILE A 56 1.26 4.45 -10.19
N GLY A 57 0.94 5.67 -9.78
CA GLY A 57 -0.42 6.24 -9.92
C GLY A 57 -0.93 6.24 -11.36
N LYS A 58 -0.10 6.66 -12.33
CA LYS A 58 -0.44 6.57 -13.77
C LYS A 58 -0.62 5.11 -14.23
N LYS A 59 0.15 4.18 -13.68
CA LYS A 59 0.04 2.74 -14.00
C LYS A 59 -1.22 2.14 -13.38
N LEU A 60 -1.57 2.49 -12.15
CA LEU A 60 -2.81 2.08 -11.47
C LEU A 60 -4.05 2.61 -12.19
N GLU A 61 -4.07 3.88 -12.60
CA GLU A 61 -5.17 4.43 -13.42
C GLU A 61 -5.32 3.70 -14.77
N SER A 62 -4.22 3.26 -15.36
CA SER A 62 -4.26 2.49 -16.62
C SER A 62 -4.81 1.07 -16.42
N VAL A 63 -4.54 0.46 -15.25
CA VAL A 63 -5.09 -0.83 -14.85
C VAL A 63 -6.59 -0.71 -14.60
N GLU A 64 -7.04 0.29 -13.84
CA GLU A 64 -8.46 0.54 -13.53
C GLU A 64 -9.32 0.67 -14.81
N LYS A 65 -8.81 1.39 -15.82
CA LYS A 65 -9.46 1.50 -17.14
C LYS A 65 -9.48 0.20 -17.94
N GLY A 66 -8.57 -0.73 -17.63
CA GLY A 66 -8.50 -2.06 -18.23
C GLY A 66 -9.51 -3.03 -17.62
N THR A 67 -9.66 -3.01 -16.29
CA THR A 67 -10.60 -3.87 -15.56
C THR A 67 -12.07 -3.57 -15.87
N GLU A 68 -12.45 -2.32 -16.11
CA GLU A 68 -13.84 -1.99 -16.49
C GLU A 68 -14.30 -2.67 -17.80
N LYS A 69 -13.37 -2.91 -18.75
CA LYS A 69 -13.70 -3.49 -20.06
C LYS A 69 -13.97 -4.99 -20.05
N ASN A 70 -13.59 -5.71 -18.99
CA ASN A 70 -13.78 -7.17 -18.88
C ASN A 70 -14.96 -7.57 -17.98
N SER A 71 -15.83 -6.62 -17.59
CA SER A 71 -16.98 -6.88 -16.71
C SER A 71 -18.26 -7.38 -17.43
N GLY A 72 -18.21 -7.64 -18.74
CA GLY A 72 -19.37 -8.07 -19.52
C GLY A 72 -19.49 -9.59 -19.63
N TYR A 73 -20.36 -10.21 -18.83
CA TYR A 73 -20.90 -11.54 -19.13
C TYR A 73 -22.44 -11.46 -19.21
N PRO A 74 -23.07 -12.08 -20.23
CA PRO A 74 -24.52 -12.05 -20.42
C PRO A 74 -25.23 -12.86 -19.34
N ASP A 75 -26.33 -12.31 -18.83
CA ASP A 75 -27.10 -12.78 -17.68
C ASP A 75 -28.44 -13.34 -18.19
N ASP A 76 -28.37 -14.37 -19.03
CA ASP A 76 -29.55 -15.03 -19.57
C ASP A 76 -29.24 -16.50 -19.83
N LEU A 77 -29.29 -17.31 -18.76
CA LEU A 77 -29.39 -18.77 -18.85
C LEU A 77 -29.86 -19.40 -17.53
N TYR A 78 -31.03 -19.00 -17.02
CA TYR A 78 -31.88 -19.88 -16.21
C TYR A 78 -33.35 -19.60 -16.55
N ALA A 79 -33.84 -20.27 -17.58
CA ALA A 79 -35.27 -20.39 -17.84
C ALA A 79 -35.77 -21.65 -17.12
N ASP A 80 -36.81 -21.47 -16.32
CA ASP A 80 -37.54 -22.52 -15.62
C ASP A 80 -38.00 -23.63 -16.59
N THR A 81 -37.74 -24.88 -16.22
CA THR A 81 -38.48 -26.02 -16.76
C THR A 81 -38.97 -26.89 -15.60
N GLU A 82 -40.27 -26.77 -15.32
CA GLU A 82 -41.05 -27.77 -14.61
C GLU A 82 -41.13 -29.05 -15.45
N THR A 83 -40.72 -30.21 -14.91
CA THR A 83 -41.12 -31.53 -15.44
C THR A 83 -41.26 -32.58 -14.33
N ASP A 84 -42.51 -33.00 -14.12
CA ASP A 84 -43.07 -34.37 -13.93
C ASP A 84 -42.23 -35.47 -13.22
N PRO A 85 -42.73 -36.13 -12.14
CA PRO A 85 -41.99 -37.14 -11.40
C PRO A 85 -42.30 -38.57 -11.88
N ALA A 86 -41.55 -39.08 -12.86
CA ALA A 86 -41.45 -40.52 -13.12
C ALA A 86 -40.32 -40.86 -14.11
N ASN A 87 -39.07 -40.99 -13.65
CA ASN A 87 -38.18 -42.00 -14.21
C ASN A 87 -36.99 -42.30 -13.29
N THR A 88 -36.76 -43.59 -13.08
CA THR A 88 -35.65 -44.21 -12.35
C THR A 88 -34.38 -44.18 -13.21
N ASP A 89 -33.33 -43.56 -12.67
CA ASP A 89 -31.90 -43.91 -12.77
C ASP A 89 -31.10 -42.65 -12.44
N VAL A 90 -30.90 -42.41 -11.15
CA VAL A 90 -30.07 -41.31 -10.66
C VAL A 90 -28.62 -41.71 -10.92
N PRO A 91 -27.85 -40.98 -11.75
CA PRO A 91 -26.41 -41.16 -11.77
C PRO A 91 -25.90 -40.74 -10.39
N VAL A 92 -25.19 -41.63 -9.73
CA VAL A 92 -24.44 -41.32 -8.50
C VAL A 92 -23.59 -40.08 -8.82
N ILE A 93 -23.99 -38.94 -8.27
CA ILE A 93 -23.23 -37.69 -8.37
C ILE A 93 -21.90 -37.98 -7.68
N SER A 94 -20.84 -38.11 -8.48
CA SER A 94 -19.47 -38.22 -8.00
C SER A 94 -19.18 -37.04 -7.09
N GLU A 95 -18.51 -37.32 -5.98
CA GLU A 95 -18.02 -36.33 -5.02
C GLU A 95 -17.33 -35.14 -5.76
N PRO A 96 -17.43 -33.91 -5.24
CA PRO A 96 -16.84 -32.75 -5.91
C PRO A 96 -15.35 -33.01 -6.15
N GLU A 97 -14.93 -32.96 -7.41
CA GLU A 97 -13.55 -33.16 -7.82
C GLU A 97 -12.64 -32.23 -7.02
N THR A 98 -11.91 -32.81 -6.06
CA THR A 98 -10.82 -32.15 -5.36
C THR A 98 -9.81 -31.64 -6.37
N ILE A 99 -9.16 -30.51 -6.08
CA ILE A 99 -8.08 -29.97 -6.91
C ILE A 99 -7.13 -31.12 -7.31
N PRO A 100 -6.78 -31.29 -8.60
CA PRO A 100 -6.07 -32.48 -9.08
C PRO A 100 -4.60 -32.57 -8.62
N PHE A 101 -4.16 -31.66 -7.74
CA PHE A 101 -2.82 -31.63 -7.18
C PHE A 101 -2.87 -31.30 -5.68
N SER A 102 -1.85 -31.75 -4.95
CA SER A 102 -1.60 -31.32 -3.57
C SER A 102 -0.99 -29.94 -3.57
N MET A 103 -1.42 -29.05 -2.67
CA MET A 103 -0.74 -27.78 -2.47
C MET A 103 0.76 -28.03 -2.19
N PRO A 104 1.67 -27.36 -2.91
CA PRO A 104 3.08 -27.38 -2.58
C PRO A 104 3.30 -26.86 -1.16
N ASP A 105 4.35 -27.36 -0.51
CA ASP A 105 4.84 -26.74 0.72
C ASP A 105 5.34 -25.33 0.40
N GLU A 106 5.11 -24.38 1.30
CA GLU A 106 5.55 -22.98 1.15
C GLU A 106 5.04 -22.31 -0.15
N VAL A 107 3.88 -22.71 -0.68
CA VAL A 107 3.29 -22.20 -1.94
C VAL A 107 3.21 -20.67 -2.01
N GLU A 108 3.13 -19.99 -0.86
CA GLU A 108 3.13 -18.53 -0.76
C GLU A 108 4.47 -17.85 -1.03
N MET A 109 5.58 -18.59 -1.08
CA MET A 109 6.92 -18.04 -1.29
C MET A 109 7.05 -17.57 -2.74
N PRO A 110 7.12 -16.24 -2.99
CA PRO A 110 7.16 -15.74 -4.35
C PRO A 110 8.59 -15.70 -4.88
N ARG A 111 8.72 -15.55 -6.20
CA ARG A 111 10.01 -15.44 -6.90
C ARG A 111 10.23 -14.01 -7.38
N VAL A 112 11.30 -13.36 -6.90
CA VAL A 112 11.66 -12.02 -7.40
C VAL A 112 12.41 -12.15 -8.73
N GLU A 113 11.80 -11.66 -9.82
CA GLU A 113 12.39 -11.82 -11.16
C GLU A 113 13.40 -10.73 -11.53
N SER A 114 13.34 -9.59 -10.85
CA SER A 114 14.26 -8.48 -11.10
C SER A 114 15.55 -8.62 -10.28
N ASP A 115 16.68 -8.17 -10.83
CA ASP A 115 17.93 -8.02 -10.09
C ASP A 115 17.80 -6.96 -8.98
N ARG A 116 17.45 -7.40 -7.77
CA ARG A 116 17.43 -6.60 -6.53
C ARG A 116 17.98 -7.42 -5.37
N PRO A 117 18.64 -6.79 -4.38
CA PRO A 117 19.14 -7.51 -3.21
C PRO A 117 18.02 -8.18 -2.44
N GLU A 118 18.25 -9.43 -2.06
CA GLU A 118 17.32 -10.28 -1.36
C GLU A 118 18.08 -11.14 -0.35
N GLU A 119 17.58 -11.15 0.89
CA GLU A 119 17.96 -12.10 1.93
C GLU A 119 16.68 -12.68 2.52
N ILE A 120 16.49 -13.98 2.34
CA ILE A 120 15.31 -14.68 2.81
C ILE A 120 15.52 -15.16 4.23
N ILE A 121 14.58 -14.84 5.12
CA ILE A 121 14.55 -15.30 6.51
C ILE A 121 13.17 -15.88 6.81
N THR A 122 13.16 -17.10 7.33
CA THR A 122 11.95 -17.78 7.79
C THR A 122 11.76 -17.56 9.29
N ARG A 123 10.56 -17.14 9.68
CA ARG A 123 10.11 -16.96 11.06
C ARG A 123 9.11 -18.05 11.43
N GLU A 124 8.60 -18.03 12.67
CA GLU A 124 7.60 -19.01 13.11
C GLU A 124 6.31 -18.93 12.28
N SER A 125 5.97 -17.74 11.78
CA SER A 125 4.66 -17.45 11.18
C SER A 125 4.69 -16.82 9.80
N PHE A 126 5.86 -16.42 9.31
CA PHE A 126 6.00 -15.78 8.01
C PHE A 126 7.46 -15.89 7.52
N ALA A 127 7.66 -15.77 6.21
CA ALA A 127 8.96 -15.56 5.63
C ALA A 127 9.11 -14.10 5.18
N VAL A 128 10.34 -13.59 5.16
CA VAL A 128 10.68 -12.24 4.72
C VAL A 128 11.78 -12.34 3.68
N SER A 129 11.59 -11.72 2.51
CA SER A 129 12.70 -11.34 1.64
C SER A 129 13.10 -9.91 1.97
N TYR A 130 14.30 -9.74 2.53
CA TYR A 130 14.77 -8.44 2.98
C TYR A 130 15.65 -7.74 1.93
N ASN A 131 15.41 -6.44 1.72
CA ASN A 131 16.18 -5.62 0.81
C ASN A 131 17.13 -4.69 1.58
N ARG A 132 18.42 -5.05 1.67
CA ARG A 132 19.43 -4.21 2.35
C ARG A 132 19.62 -2.84 1.72
N THR A 133 19.34 -2.66 0.43
CA THR A 133 19.48 -1.36 -0.24
C THR A 133 18.43 -0.36 0.24
N TYR A 134 17.20 -0.80 0.47
CA TYR A 134 16.11 0.06 0.93
C TYR A 134 15.79 -0.09 2.41
N ARG A 135 16.42 -1.05 3.11
CA ARG A 135 16.19 -1.34 4.53
C ARG A 135 14.73 -1.67 4.88
N ILE A 136 14.02 -2.27 3.92
CA ILE A 136 12.62 -2.72 3.99
C ILE A 136 12.53 -4.09 3.31
N PRO A 137 11.47 -4.88 3.54
CA PRO A 137 11.27 -6.13 2.79
C PRO A 137 10.99 -5.87 1.31
N ASN A 138 11.38 -6.79 0.43
CA ASN A 138 10.81 -6.90 -0.92
C ASN A 138 9.39 -7.47 -0.83
N TRP A 139 9.22 -8.50 0.01
CA TRP A 139 7.95 -9.16 0.30
C TRP A 139 8.02 -9.86 1.66
N VAL A 140 6.86 -10.11 2.23
CA VAL A 140 6.60 -10.95 3.40
C VAL A 140 5.47 -11.90 3.03
N ALA A 141 5.66 -13.19 3.26
CA ALA A 141 4.72 -14.23 2.85
C ALA A 141 4.34 -15.12 4.04
N TYR A 142 3.06 -15.50 4.13
CA TYR A 142 2.54 -16.38 5.19
C TYR A 142 1.20 -17.02 4.82
N GLU A 143 0.95 -18.20 5.38
CA GLU A 143 -0.41 -18.74 5.50
C GLU A 143 -1.09 -18.14 6.74
N LEU A 144 -2.35 -17.73 6.58
CA LEU A 144 -3.22 -17.38 7.69
C LEU A 144 -4.38 -18.38 7.78
N THR A 145 -4.34 -19.25 8.78
CA THR A 145 -5.40 -20.21 9.05
C THR A 145 -6.56 -19.59 9.84
N ALA A 146 -7.73 -20.22 9.77
CA ALA A 146 -8.90 -19.86 10.55
C ALA A 146 -8.63 -19.90 12.07
N GLN A 147 -7.81 -20.86 12.51
CA GLN A 147 -7.44 -21.02 13.92
C GLN A 147 -6.59 -19.84 14.39
N GLU A 148 -5.61 -19.43 13.59
CA GLU A 148 -4.72 -18.31 13.89
C GLU A 148 -5.49 -16.99 13.88
N ALA A 149 -6.31 -16.76 12.85
CA ALA A 149 -7.16 -15.57 12.73
C ALA A 149 -8.22 -15.45 13.86
N GLY A 150 -8.59 -16.57 14.47
CA GLY A 150 -9.49 -16.64 15.63
C GLY A 150 -8.80 -16.48 16.99
N SER A 151 -7.47 -16.48 17.02
CA SER A 151 -6.71 -16.57 18.26
C SER A 151 -6.52 -15.24 18.98
N ASN A 152 -6.41 -15.32 20.32
CA ASN A 152 -6.04 -14.20 21.19
C ASN A 152 -5.07 -14.66 22.30
N LYS A 153 -4.23 -15.67 22.01
CA LYS A 153 -3.28 -16.25 22.98
C LYS A 153 -2.20 -15.24 23.41
N SER A 154 -1.77 -14.36 22.52
CA SER A 154 -0.74 -13.35 22.75
C SER A 154 -1.30 -11.94 22.73
N LYS A 155 -0.81 -11.10 23.65
CA LYS A 155 -1.07 -9.66 23.65
C LYS A 155 -0.10 -8.96 22.70
N ARG A 156 -0.54 -7.86 22.09
CA ARG A 156 0.29 -7.04 21.21
C ARG A 156 1.56 -6.56 21.94
N SER A 157 2.73 -6.80 21.34
CA SER A 157 4.04 -6.46 21.93
C SER A 157 4.31 -4.95 22.01
N ASN A 158 4.03 -4.20 20.94
CA ASN A 158 4.35 -2.78 20.78
C ASN A 158 5.85 -2.42 20.85
N LYS A 159 6.74 -3.41 20.94
CA LYS A 159 8.18 -3.23 21.03
C LYS A 159 8.86 -3.54 19.70
N PHE A 160 9.03 -2.50 18.89
CA PHE A 160 9.78 -2.57 17.64
C PHE A 160 11.27 -2.66 17.94
N VAL A 161 11.95 -3.63 17.32
CA VAL A 161 13.38 -3.86 17.51
C VAL A 161 14.06 -4.18 16.18
N PRO A 162 15.35 -3.83 16.01
CA PRO A 162 16.17 -4.35 14.92
C PRO A 162 16.07 -5.87 14.82
N ASP A 163 16.04 -6.37 13.61
CA ASP A 163 16.05 -7.81 13.35
C ASP A 163 17.41 -8.40 13.80
N PRO A 164 17.43 -9.42 14.68
CA PRO A 164 18.67 -9.98 15.20
C PRO A 164 19.49 -10.82 14.20
N GLU A 165 18.90 -11.21 13.06
CA GLU A 165 19.54 -12.04 12.04
C GLU A 165 20.02 -11.24 10.82
N LEU A 166 19.74 -9.93 10.79
CA LEU A 166 20.10 -9.04 9.68
C LEU A 166 20.98 -7.88 10.14
N ASP A 167 22.04 -7.64 9.39
CA ASP A 167 22.94 -6.54 9.64
C ASP A 167 22.39 -5.20 9.15
N GLY A 168 22.42 -4.19 10.03
CA GLY A 168 22.07 -2.82 9.69
C GLY A 168 20.58 -2.62 9.42
N THR A 169 19.72 -3.42 10.04
CA THR A 169 18.28 -3.13 10.04
C THR A 169 17.99 -1.85 10.83
N PRO A 170 16.96 -1.08 10.45
CA PRO A 170 16.65 0.18 11.12
C PRO A 170 16.23 -0.03 12.57
N ASP A 171 16.39 1.01 13.38
CA ASP A 171 15.80 1.06 14.71
C ASP A 171 14.64 2.07 14.77
N THR A 172 14.04 2.24 15.95
CA THR A 172 12.85 3.10 16.11
C THR A 172 13.14 4.59 15.93
N ARG A 173 14.40 5.02 16.08
CA ARG A 173 14.83 6.42 15.91
C ARG A 173 14.83 6.82 14.45
N ASP A 174 15.09 5.90 13.53
CA ASP A 174 15.02 6.15 12.08
C ASP A 174 13.62 6.61 11.62
N TYR A 175 12.57 6.17 12.33
CA TYR A 175 11.19 6.56 12.06
C TYR A 175 10.78 7.86 12.81
N SER A 176 11.57 8.31 13.78
CA SER A 176 11.19 9.42 14.65
C SER A 176 11.10 10.73 13.87
N ARG A 177 9.98 11.43 14.00
CA ARG A 177 9.69 12.72 13.33
C ARG A 177 9.74 12.65 11.79
N SER A 178 9.65 11.45 11.21
CA SER A 178 9.62 11.25 9.76
C SER A 178 8.27 11.61 9.13
N GLY A 179 7.19 11.60 9.91
CA GLY A 179 5.81 11.70 9.42
C GLY A 179 5.18 10.36 9.03
N TYR A 180 5.94 9.27 9.07
CA TYR A 180 5.47 7.92 8.73
C TYR A 180 5.27 7.04 9.97
N ASP A 181 4.26 6.18 9.90
CA ASP A 181 4.05 5.10 10.85
C ASP A 181 5.03 3.94 10.58
N ARG A 182 5.26 3.14 11.62
CA ARG A 182 5.91 1.83 11.54
C ARG A 182 4.87 0.80 11.10
N GLY A 183 4.61 0.75 9.81
CA GLY A 183 3.62 -0.10 9.17
C GLY A 183 4.08 -1.55 9.07
N HIS A 184 3.23 -2.49 9.49
CA HIS A 184 3.56 -3.92 9.41
C HIS A 184 3.23 -4.47 8.02
N MET A 185 4.04 -5.39 7.52
CA MET A 185 3.69 -6.21 6.35
C MET A 185 2.85 -7.42 6.80
N ALA A 186 3.44 -8.30 7.62
CA ALA A 186 2.70 -9.29 8.39
C ALA A 186 2.19 -8.65 9.70
N PRO A 187 0.86 -8.46 9.87
CA PRO A 187 0.34 -7.65 10.95
C PRO A 187 0.34 -8.38 12.29
N ALA A 188 0.62 -7.65 13.37
CA ALA A 188 0.51 -8.17 14.73
C ALA A 188 -0.88 -8.75 15.06
N GLY A 189 -1.93 -8.32 14.34
CA GLY A 189 -3.28 -8.86 14.47
C GLY A 189 -3.41 -10.32 14.06
N ASP A 190 -2.60 -10.76 13.09
CA ASP A 190 -2.58 -12.14 12.58
C ASP A 190 -1.70 -13.04 13.46
N MET A 191 -0.73 -12.46 14.16
CA MET A 191 0.26 -13.20 14.97
C MET A 191 -0.14 -13.44 16.42
N LYS A 192 -1.42 -13.27 16.75
CA LYS A 192 -1.94 -13.42 18.12
C LYS A 192 -1.92 -14.85 18.66
N TRP A 193 -1.64 -15.84 17.81
CA TRP A 193 -1.68 -17.25 18.17
C TRP A 193 -0.41 -17.76 18.83
N SER A 194 0.72 -17.08 18.65
CA SER A 194 2.00 -17.39 19.31
C SER A 194 2.64 -16.13 19.89
N HIS A 195 3.29 -16.28 21.05
CA HIS A 195 4.10 -15.21 21.63
C HIS A 195 5.35 -14.91 20.80
N GLN A 196 5.92 -15.93 20.16
CA GLN A 196 7.10 -15.77 19.33
C GLN A 196 6.73 -15.11 18.00
N ALA A 197 5.74 -15.61 17.26
CA ALA A 197 5.17 -14.94 16.09
C ALA A 197 4.82 -13.46 16.37
N MET A 198 4.15 -13.18 17.50
CA MET A 198 3.85 -11.82 17.92
C MET A 198 5.12 -10.98 18.10
N LYS A 199 6.16 -11.50 18.74
CA LYS A 199 7.42 -10.78 18.92
C LYS A 199 8.11 -10.51 17.58
N GLU A 200 8.19 -11.54 16.72
CA GLU A 200 8.84 -11.49 15.41
C GLU A 200 8.14 -10.51 14.47
N SER A 201 6.81 -10.35 14.55
CA SER A 201 6.08 -9.34 13.78
C SER A 201 6.52 -7.89 14.04
N PHE A 202 7.19 -7.62 15.17
CA PHE A 202 7.74 -6.30 15.51
C PHE A 202 9.22 -6.13 15.14
N TYR A 203 9.84 -7.09 14.47
CA TYR A 203 11.18 -6.91 13.90
C TYR A 203 11.12 -5.94 12.73
N THR A 204 12.09 -5.03 12.63
CA THR A 204 12.09 -3.98 11.59
C THR A 204 12.28 -4.51 10.17
N SER A 205 12.65 -5.78 10.00
CA SER A 205 12.59 -6.51 8.73
C SER A 205 11.17 -6.68 8.18
N ASN A 206 10.15 -6.62 9.05
CA ASN A 206 8.73 -6.69 8.70
C ASN A 206 8.06 -5.29 8.62
N ILE A 207 8.83 -4.21 8.73
CA ILE A 207 8.30 -2.85 8.88
C ILE A 207 8.69 -1.95 7.71
N CYS A 208 7.71 -1.19 7.22
CA CYS A 208 7.88 -0.16 6.21
C CYS A 208 7.36 1.20 6.68
N PRO A 209 7.88 2.33 6.15
CA PRO A 209 7.29 3.65 6.33
C PRO A 209 5.93 3.74 5.62
N GLN A 210 4.84 3.75 6.39
CA GLN A 210 3.48 3.88 5.86
C GLN A 210 2.88 5.24 6.25
N ASP A 211 2.17 5.86 5.32
CA ASP A 211 1.32 7.01 5.59
C ASP A 211 0.33 6.65 6.69
N HIS A 212 0.15 7.56 7.64
CA HIS A 212 -0.66 7.31 8.83
C HIS A 212 -2.11 6.95 8.50
N TYR A 213 -2.71 7.67 7.55
CA TYR A 213 -4.11 7.46 7.18
C TYR A 213 -4.31 6.21 6.34
N MET A 214 -3.33 5.87 5.48
CA MET A 214 -3.34 4.58 4.79
C MET A 214 -3.25 3.42 5.80
N ASN A 215 -2.26 3.47 6.71
CA ASN A 215 -1.96 2.42 7.68
C ASN A 215 -3.14 2.14 8.61
N GLN A 216 -3.76 3.19 9.16
CA GLN A 216 -4.89 3.05 10.09
C GLN A 216 -6.25 2.89 9.40
N GLY A 217 -6.35 3.30 8.14
CA GLY A 217 -7.55 3.19 7.32
C GLY A 217 -7.54 1.93 6.46
N ILE A 218 -7.47 2.13 5.14
CA ILE A 218 -7.71 1.08 4.14
C ILE A 218 -6.77 -0.13 4.28
N TRP A 219 -5.51 0.06 4.72
CA TRP A 219 -4.59 -1.05 4.93
C TRP A 219 -5.05 -1.96 6.08
N ASN A 220 -5.42 -1.38 7.22
CA ASN A 220 -5.98 -2.11 8.36
C ASN A 220 -7.34 -2.74 8.02
N ASP A 221 -8.17 -2.10 7.20
CA ASP A 221 -9.42 -2.69 6.70
C ASP A 221 -9.16 -3.95 5.85
N LEU A 222 -8.15 -3.90 4.98
CA LEU A 222 -7.71 -5.05 4.19
C LEU A 222 -7.15 -6.17 5.07
N GLU A 223 -6.33 -5.86 6.08
CA GLU A 223 -5.86 -6.84 7.07
C GLU A 223 -7.03 -7.48 7.84
N ASN A 224 -8.04 -6.70 8.23
CA ASN A 224 -9.25 -7.23 8.86
C ASN A 224 -10.01 -8.18 7.91
N LYS A 225 -10.07 -7.87 6.61
CA LYS A 225 -10.69 -8.75 5.62
C LYS A 225 -9.91 -10.05 5.43
N CYS A 226 -8.58 -10.03 5.44
CA CYS A 226 -7.77 -11.25 5.40
C CYS A 226 -8.16 -12.22 6.52
N ARG A 227 -8.34 -11.73 7.76
CA ARG A 227 -8.81 -12.55 8.89
C ARG A 227 -10.23 -13.08 8.71
N VAL A 228 -11.13 -12.33 8.07
CA VAL A 228 -12.49 -12.79 7.75
C VAL A 228 -12.44 -13.89 6.70
N TRP A 229 -11.64 -13.72 5.64
CA TRP A 229 -11.48 -14.72 4.58
C TRP A 229 -10.82 -15.99 5.10
N ALA A 230 -9.78 -15.90 5.92
CA ALA A 230 -9.16 -17.06 6.58
C ALA A 230 -10.19 -17.90 7.36
N LYS A 231 -11.05 -17.24 8.15
CA LYS A 231 -12.13 -17.92 8.89
C LYS A 231 -13.17 -18.57 7.98
N LYS A 232 -13.50 -17.93 6.85
CA LYS A 232 -14.49 -18.43 5.90
C LYS A 232 -13.95 -19.59 5.05
N HIS A 233 -12.69 -19.52 4.64
CA HIS A 233 -12.08 -20.41 3.66
C HIS A 233 -11.08 -21.40 4.27
N LYS A 234 -11.04 -21.50 5.60
CA LYS A 234 -10.11 -22.31 6.42
C LYS A 234 -8.67 -21.80 6.44
N SER A 235 -8.15 -21.36 5.29
CA SER A 235 -6.85 -20.71 5.17
C SER A 235 -6.86 -19.69 4.04
N VAL A 236 -5.99 -18.69 4.14
CA VAL A 236 -5.65 -17.76 3.06
C VAL A 236 -4.13 -17.64 3.03
N TRP A 237 -3.52 -17.81 1.87
CA TRP A 237 -2.11 -17.51 1.65
C TRP A 237 -1.98 -16.02 1.30
N VAL A 238 -1.03 -15.36 1.96
CA VAL A 238 -0.84 -13.91 1.89
C VAL A 238 0.60 -13.61 1.48
N VAL A 239 0.77 -12.87 0.40
CA VAL A 239 2.05 -12.25 0.03
C VAL A 239 1.88 -10.76 0.05
N THR A 240 2.74 -10.03 0.74
CA THR A 240 2.54 -8.60 0.96
C THR A 240 3.85 -7.84 1.07
N GLY A 241 3.89 -6.61 0.62
CA GLY A 241 5.14 -5.85 0.62
C GLY A 241 5.00 -4.47 0.00
N PRO A 242 6.09 -3.70 -0.03
CA PRO A 242 6.16 -2.45 -0.76
C PRO A 242 6.38 -2.69 -2.26
N VAL A 243 5.85 -1.80 -3.11
CA VAL A 243 6.24 -1.76 -4.53
C VAL A 243 7.61 -1.09 -4.63
N ILE A 244 8.65 -1.87 -4.95
CA ILE A 244 10.03 -1.38 -4.98
C ILE A 244 10.29 -0.53 -6.23
N SER A 245 10.82 0.69 -6.05
CA SER A 245 11.22 1.59 -7.13
C SER A 245 12.65 2.08 -6.96
N LYS A 246 13.35 2.37 -8.07
CA LYS A 246 14.75 2.84 -8.07
C LYS A 246 14.96 4.24 -7.48
N LYS A 247 13.88 5.01 -7.25
CA LYS A 247 13.92 6.44 -6.89
C LYS A 247 13.21 6.75 -5.57
N MET A 248 13.18 5.80 -4.64
CA MET A 248 12.57 6.04 -3.33
C MET A 248 13.27 7.17 -2.57
N LYS A 249 12.46 8.05 -1.98
CA LYS A 249 12.89 8.95 -0.91
C LYS A 249 13.31 8.11 0.30
N ARG A 250 14.10 8.71 1.21
CA ARG A 250 14.63 8.01 2.39
C ARG A 250 14.40 8.77 3.68
N ILE A 251 14.25 8.03 4.79
CA ILE A 251 14.14 8.56 6.16
C ILE A 251 15.17 7.90 7.08
N GLY A 252 15.44 8.53 8.21
CA GLY A 252 16.35 8.00 9.23
C GLY A 252 17.82 8.00 8.82
N ASP A 253 18.68 7.68 9.79
CA ASP A 253 20.13 7.65 9.62
C ASP A 253 20.57 6.42 8.82
N THR A 254 19.82 5.31 8.94
CA THR A 254 20.01 4.09 8.15
C THR A 254 19.52 4.23 6.70
N GLY A 255 18.77 5.29 6.39
CA GLY A 255 18.30 5.60 5.04
C GLY A 255 17.19 4.66 4.56
N ILE A 256 16.16 4.44 5.37
CA ILE A 256 15.00 3.60 5.03
C ILE A 256 14.30 4.16 3.79
N GLY A 257 14.12 3.33 2.75
CA GLY A 257 13.33 3.68 1.57
C GLY A 257 11.86 3.89 1.92
N ILE A 258 11.25 4.93 1.36
CA ILE A 258 9.82 5.21 1.48
C ILE A 258 9.13 4.65 0.24
N PRO A 259 8.32 3.59 0.37
CA PRO A 259 7.51 3.07 -0.72
C PRO A 259 6.46 4.09 -1.16
N GLU A 260 6.23 4.19 -2.46
CA GLU A 260 5.12 4.96 -3.02
C GLU A 260 3.81 4.18 -3.05
N ALA A 261 3.87 2.85 -2.96
CA ALA A 261 2.71 1.97 -2.87
C ALA A 261 3.06 0.66 -2.14
N PHE A 262 2.04 -0.04 -1.71
CA PHE A 262 2.10 -1.36 -1.06
C PHE A 262 1.18 -2.33 -1.79
N PHE A 263 1.58 -3.59 -1.86
CA PHE A 263 0.77 -4.66 -2.41
C PHE A 263 0.38 -5.69 -1.34
N LYS A 264 -0.76 -6.32 -1.57
CA LYS A 264 -1.15 -7.56 -0.89
C LYS A 264 -1.84 -8.47 -1.91
N VAL A 265 -1.25 -9.64 -2.11
CA VAL A 265 -1.69 -10.70 -3.02
C VAL A 265 -2.18 -11.86 -2.16
N LEU A 266 -3.35 -12.37 -2.48
CA LEU A 266 -4.09 -13.32 -1.65
C LEU A 266 -4.56 -14.48 -2.51
N MET A 267 -4.48 -15.67 -1.94
CA MET A 267 -5.05 -16.89 -2.53
C MET A 267 -5.82 -17.67 -1.47
N TYR A 268 -6.93 -18.30 -1.85
CA TYR A 268 -7.54 -19.38 -1.06
C TYR A 268 -8.04 -20.52 -1.94
N SER A 269 -8.21 -21.69 -1.33
CA SER A 269 -8.78 -22.88 -1.97
C SER A 269 -10.28 -23.00 -1.71
N THR A 270 -11.06 -23.26 -2.76
CA THR A 270 -12.48 -23.67 -2.63
C THR A 270 -12.64 -25.17 -2.39
N GLY A 271 -11.54 -25.93 -2.42
CA GLY A 271 -11.51 -27.39 -2.43
C GLY A 271 -11.47 -27.99 -3.84
N THR A 272 -11.94 -27.25 -4.86
CA THR A 272 -11.93 -27.70 -6.27
C THR A 272 -11.15 -26.76 -7.19
N THR A 273 -11.05 -25.49 -6.81
CA THR A 273 -10.36 -24.42 -7.56
C THR A 273 -9.62 -23.50 -6.60
N LEU A 274 -8.72 -22.69 -7.16
CA LEU A 274 -8.05 -21.60 -6.46
C LEU A 274 -8.66 -20.26 -6.87
N GLU A 275 -8.75 -19.35 -5.90
CA GLU A 275 -9.14 -17.97 -6.14
C GLU A 275 -8.01 -17.05 -5.75
N GLY A 276 -7.62 -16.17 -6.67
CA GLY A 276 -6.63 -15.12 -6.48
C GLY A 276 -7.29 -13.73 -6.38
N VAL A 277 -6.65 -12.82 -5.65
CA VAL A 277 -6.89 -11.38 -5.75
C VAL A 277 -5.64 -10.63 -5.32
N ALA A 278 -5.35 -9.52 -5.99
CA ALA A 278 -4.32 -8.58 -5.58
C ALA A 278 -4.90 -7.21 -5.27
N PHE A 279 -4.21 -6.49 -4.40
CA PHE A 279 -4.44 -5.08 -4.11
C PHE A 279 -3.12 -4.34 -4.23
N VAL A 280 -3.11 -3.20 -4.89
CA VAL A 280 -1.98 -2.27 -4.88
C VAL A 280 -2.47 -0.89 -4.48
N LEU A 281 -2.01 -0.43 -3.33
CA LEU A 281 -2.45 0.79 -2.67
C LEU A 281 -1.29 1.78 -2.59
N GLU A 282 -1.47 2.95 -3.20
CA GLU A 282 -0.59 4.11 -3.02
C GLU A 282 -0.44 4.50 -1.54
N ASN A 283 0.75 4.92 -1.16
CA ASN A 283 1.13 5.30 0.21
C ASN A 283 0.65 6.71 0.55
N ARG A 284 -0.68 6.88 0.63
CA ARG A 284 -1.34 8.18 0.84
C ARG A 284 -2.66 8.03 1.60
N ASN A 285 -3.24 9.16 1.97
CA ASN A 285 -4.61 9.19 2.46
C ASN A 285 -5.64 8.83 1.37
N TYR A 286 -6.70 8.14 1.78
CA TYR A 286 -7.84 7.73 0.95
C TYR A 286 -9.11 8.36 1.49
N GLU A 287 -10.00 8.81 0.60
CA GLU A 287 -11.29 9.40 0.99
C GLU A 287 -12.29 8.33 1.47
N ASP A 288 -12.20 7.12 0.91
CA ASP A 288 -12.98 5.95 1.30
C ASP A 288 -12.11 4.68 1.31
N SER A 289 -12.57 3.65 2.01
CA SER A 289 -11.92 2.34 2.10
C SER A 289 -12.65 1.24 1.33
N ASP A 290 -13.32 1.59 0.22
CA ASP A 290 -13.95 0.59 -0.64
C ASP A 290 -12.89 -0.24 -1.38
N LEU A 291 -12.50 -1.36 -0.77
CA LEU A 291 -11.49 -2.28 -1.27
C LEU A 291 -11.78 -2.78 -2.70
N LYS A 292 -13.06 -2.83 -3.10
CA LYS A 292 -13.45 -3.30 -4.44
C LYS A 292 -12.80 -2.47 -5.54
N LYS A 293 -12.63 -1.15 -5.32
CA LYS A 293 -12.03 -0.22 -6.29
C LYS A 293 -10.55 -0.49 -6.55
N TYR A 294 -9.88 -1.15 -5.61
CA TYR A 294 -8.43 -1.37 -5.63
C TYR A 294 -8.04 -2.83 -5.86
N ALA A 295 -9.04 -3.71 -6.02
CA ALA A 295 -8.83 -5.11 -6.35
C ALA A 295 -8.46 -5.28 -7.82
N MET A 296 -7.49 -6.15 -8.10
CA MET A 296 -7.00 -6.45 -9.44
C MET A 296 -6.60 -7.94 -9.58
N PRO A 297 -6.50 -8.46 -10.82
CA PRO A 297 -5.85 -9.74 -11.08
C PRO A 297 -4.40 -9.75 -10.60
N ILE A 298 -3.86 -10.93 -10.29
CA ILE A 298 -2.50 -11.07 -9.77
C ILE A 298 -1.47 -10.70 -10.84
N ASP A 299 -1.71 -11.07 -12.11
CA ASP A 299 -0.86 -10.66 -13.26
C ASP A 299 -0.56 -9.15 -13.28
N GLU A 300 -1.54 -8.31 -12.91
CA GLU A 300 -1.35 -6.87 -12.89
C GLU A 300 -0.46 -6.42 -11.73
N ALA A 301 -0.56 -7.09 -10.59
CA ALA A 301 0.36 -6.89 -9.47
C ALA A 301 1.78 -7.36 -9.82
N GLU A 302 1.95 -8.49 -10.51
CA GLU A 302 3.26 -8.96 -10.97
C GLU A 302 3.95 -7.96 -11.89
N LYS A 303 3.20 -7.42 -12.86
CA LYS A 303 3.70 -6.35 -13.75
C LYS A 303 4.16 -5.14 -12.93
N LEU A 304 3.50 -4.82 -11.82
CA LEU A 304 3.82 -3.69 -10.95
C LEU A 304 5.04 -3.96 -10.07
N THR A 305 5.16 -5.17 -9.54
CA THR A 305 6.15 -5.53 -8.51
C THR A 305 7.41 -6.15 -9.08
N GLY A 306 7.35 -6.77 -10.27
CA GLY A 306 8.40 -7.63 -10.83
C GLY A 306 8.66 -8.86 -9.95
N ILE A 307 7.59 -9.39 -9.35
CA ILE A 307 7.56 -10.57 -8.51
C ILE A 307 6.56 -11.52 -9.14
N ASP A 308 6.98 -12.76 -9.30
CA ASP A 308 6.19 -13.90 -9.74
C ASP A 308 5.59 -14.56 -8.49
N PHE A 309 4.27 -14.43 -8.33
CA PHE A 309 3.55 -14.90 -7.15
C PHE A 309 3.10 -16.34 -7.34
N PHE A 310 3.04 -17.11 -6.25
CA PHE A 310 2.57 -18.50 -6.27
C PHE A 310 3.23 -19.47 -7.28
N HIS A 311 4.37 -19.09 -7.88
CA HIS A 311 5.19 -19.78 -8.91
C HIS A 311 5.47 -21.29 -8.74
N GLN A 312 5.13 -21.85 -7.58
CA GLN A 312 5.27 -23.26 -7.25
C GLN A 312 4.04 -24.06 -7.65
N LEU A 313 2.93 -23.39 -7.99
CA LEU A 313 1.76 -24.02 -8.57
C LEU A 313 2.07 -24.56 -9.96
N PRO A 314 1.32 -25.56 -10.45
CA PRO A 314 1.40 -25.93 -11.86
C PRO A 314 0.97 -24.75 -12.75
N ASP A 315 1.75 -24.44 -13.79
CA ASP A 315 1.54 -23.28 -14.67
C ASP A 315 0.08 -23.10 -15.11
N ALA A 316 -0.59 -24.18 -15.54
CA ALA A 316 -1.98 -24.09 -16.00
C ALA A 316 -3.00 -23.68 -14.91
N VAL A 317 -2.68 -23.95 -13.64
CA VAL A 317 -3.50 -23.56 -12.49
C VAL A 317 -3.20 -22.11 -12.10
N GLU A 318 -1.92 -21.79 -12.05
CA GLU A 318 -1.39 -20.44 -11.80
C GLU A 318 -1.92 -19.44 -12.83
N ASP A 319 -1.60 -19.63 -14.11
CA ASP A 319 -2.00 -18.77 -15.23
C ASP A 319 -3.50 -18.43 -15.20
N LYS A 320 -4.33 -19.43 -14.87
CA LYS A 320 -5.78 -19.25 -14.79
C LYS A 320 -6.17 -18.42 -13.56
N MET A 321 -5.63 -18.75 -12.40
CA MET A 321 -5.98 -18.12 -11.13
C MET A 321 -5.49 -16.67 -11.06
N GLU A 322 -4.35 -16.36 -11.69
CA GLU A 322 -3.74 -15.04 -11.64
C GLU A 322 -4.34 -14.04 -12.64
N SER A 323 -4.84 -14.52 -13.78
CA SER A 323 -5.47 -13.70 -14.81
C SER A 323 -6.94 -13.34 -14.54
N GLU A 324 -7.63 -14.09 -13.67
CA GLU A 324 -9.05 -13.91 -13.36
C GLU A 324 -9.28 -13.09 -12.07
N LEU A 325 -10.33 -12.25 -12.04
CA LEU A 325 -10.76 -11.53 -10.83
C LEU A 325 -12.24 -11.74 -10.54
N HIS A 326 -12.55 -12.46 -9.46
CA HIS A 326 -13.92 -12.76 -9.05
C HIS A 326 -14.33 -12.02 -7.76
N LEU A 327 -14.62 -10.72 -7.85
CA LEU A 327 -14.96 -9.87 -6.68
C LEU A 327 -16.04 -10.46 -5.77
N LYS A 328 -17.09 -11.07 -6.35
CA LYS A 328 -18.18 -11.72 -5.59
C LYS A 328 -17.69 -12.88 -4.71
N LYS A 329 -16.70 -13.65 -5.16
CA LYS A 329 -16.14 -14.78 -4.39
C LYS A 329 -15.38 -14.29 -3.15
N TRP A 330 -14.73 -13.14 -3.28
CA TRP A 330 -14.10 -12.38 -2.19
C TRP A 330 -15.09 -11.55 -1.35
N GLY A 331 -16.38 -11.49 -1.72
CA GLY A 331 -17.37 -10.69 -1.01
C GLY A 331 -17.08 -9.19 -1.06
N LEU A 332 -16.59 -8.73 -2.22
CA LEU A 332 -16.28 -7.34 -2.57
C LEU A 332 -17.25 -6.79 -3.62
#